data_AF-A0A1F6BCW0-F1
#
_entry.id   AF-A0A1F6BCW0-F1
#
_cell.length_a   1.000
_cell.length_b   1.000
_cell.length_c   1.000
_cell.angle_alpha   90.00
_cell.angle_beta   90.00
_cell.angle_gamma   90.00
#
_symmetry.space_group_name_H-M   'P 1'
#
loop_
_entity.id
_entity.type
_entity.pdbx_description
1 polymer ?
#
loop_
_entity_poly.entity_id
_entity_poly.type
_entity_poly.pdbx_seq_one_letter_code
_entity_poly.pdbx_strand_id
1 'polypeptide(L)'
;MTIRLKFPHIPRIISARIISVSLWGLLISLISLNVRVYPKTVFALPTSLADHRALADYLWVHGSREAAKRELGIAQELYPDSADVLGTTTWEQEPARTDELIAYWKHIAVSRPDYRDAYVQLAALSYSRGELAAAKSYLDMARTLDPNGGSLTTLEEFIAKQLK
;
A
#
# COMPACT_ATOMS: atom_id res chain seq x y z
N MET A 1 -50.23 38.02 7.63
CA MET A 1 -50.79 36.81 6.99
C MET A 1 -49.93 35.62 7.41
N THR A 2 -50.36 34.83 8.40
CA THR A 2 -49.57 33.75 9.01
C THR A 2 -49.92 32.42 8.37
N ILE A 3 -48.96 31.81 7.66
CA ILE A 3 -49.13 30.51 6.99
C ILE A 3 -48.94 29.41 8.05
N ARG A 4 -50.01 28.66 8.37
CA ARG A 4 -49.91 27.44 9.18
C ARG A 4 -49.62 26.25 8.27
N LEU A 5 -48.40 25.73 8.32
CA LEU A 5 -48.08 24.42 7.72
C LEU A 5 -48.79 23.30 8.50
N LYS A 6 -49.65 22.55 7.81
CA LYS A 6 -50.21 21.28 8.30
C LYS A 6 -49.26 20.15 7.91
N PHE A 7 -48.54 19.59 8.87
CA PHE A 7 -47.71 18.41 8.63
C PHE A 7 -48.58 17.15 8.54
N PRO A 8 -48.32 16.23 7.61
CA PRO A 8 -49.04 14.96 7.50
C PRO A 8 -48.81 14.10 8.74
N HIS A 9 -49.89 13.49 9.25
CA HIS A 9 -49.83 12.55 10.36
C HIS A 9 -49.21 11.23 9.88
N ILE A 10 -47.93 11.00 10.20
CA ILE A 10 -47.28 9.70 9.95
C ILE A 10 -47.88 8.69 10.94
N PRO A 11 -48.52 7.59 10.48
CA PRO A 11 -49.07 6.59 11.38
C PRO A 11 -47.92 5.95 12.18
N ARG A 12 -48.03 5.98 13.52
CA ARG A 12 -47.08 5.34 14.45
C ARG A 12 -47.24 3.82 14.41
N ILE A 13 -46.87 3.19 13.30
CA ILE A 13 -46.92 1.72 13.16
C ILE A 13 -45.72 1.09 13.90
N ILE A 14 -44.61 1.82 14.02
CA ILE A 14 -43.37 1.32 14.61
C ILE A 14 -42.91 2.29 15.70
N SER A 15 -42.72 1.79 16.92
CA SER A 15 -42.21 2.61 18.01
C SER A 15 -40.77 3.04 17.74
N ALA A 16 -40.42 4.27 18.10
CA ALA A 16 -39.05 4.78 17.94
C ALA A 16 -37.99 3.88 18.62
N ARG A 17 -38.40 3.18 19.70
CA ARG A 17 -37.56 2.22 20.42
C ARG A 17 -37.20 0.99 19.57
N ILE A 18 -38.13 0.50 18.76
CA ILE A 18 -37.87 -0.64 17.88
C ILE A 18 -36.88 -0.23 16.79
N ILE A 19 -37.09 0.94 16.19
CA ILE A 19 -36.16 1.50 15.19
C ILE A 19 -34.77 1.68 15.79
N SER A 20 -34.66 2.25 16.98
CA SER A 20 -33.36 2.47 17.62
C SER A 20 -32.64 1.17 17.92
N VAL A 21 -33.35 0.15 18.46
CA VAL A 21 -32.74 -1.14 18.80
C VAL A 21 -32.27 -1.87 17.54
N SER A 22 -33.06 -1.84 16.46
CA SER A 22 -32.65 -2.40 15.16
C SER A 22 -31.45 -1.67 14.57
N LEU A 23 -31.37 -0.35 14.69
CA LEU A 23 -30.23 0.44 14.22
C LEU A 23 -28.94 0.09 14.98
N TRP A 24 -29.01 -0.02 16.30
CA TRP A 24 -27.89 -0.43 17.15
C TRP A 24 -27.44 -1.86 16.85
N GLY A 25 -28.38 -2.79 16.64
CA GLY A 25 -28.08 -4.17 16.27
C GLY A 25 -27.38 -4.26 14.91
N LEU A 26 -27.87 -3.52 13.91
CA LEU A 26 -27.24 -3.43 12.59
C LEU A 26 -25.83 -2.86 12.69
N LEU A 27 -25.63 -1.78 13.46
CA LEU A 27 -24.33 -1.14 13.66
C LEU A 27 -23.32 -2.12 14.29
N ILE A 28 -23.72 -2.82 15.36
CA ILE A 28 -22.87 -3.82 16.02
C ILE A 28 -22.52 -4.97 15.06
N SER A 29 -23.47 -5.42 14.24
CA SER A 29 -23.24 -6.46 13.24
C SER A 29 -22.25 -6.02 12.17
N LEU A 30 -22.38 -4.80 11.64
CA LEU A 30 -21.45 -4.22 10.67
C LEU A 30 -20.03 -4.08 11.25
N ILE A 31 -19.91 -3.61 12.49
CA ILE A 31 -18.61 -3.53 13.19
C ILE A 31 -18.00 -4.93 13.35
N SER A 32 -18.80 -5.91 13.77
CA SER A 32 -18.33 -7.27 14.02
C SER A 32 -17.89 -7.99 12.74
N LEU A 33 -18.59 -7.76 11.63
CA LEU A 33 -18.21 -8.30 10.32
C LEU A 33 -16.92 -7.64 9.81
N ASN A 34 -16.74 -6.34 10.05
CA ASN A 34 -15.56 -5.58 9.65
C ASN A 34 -14.28 -6.06 10.40
N VAL A 35 -14.40 -6.37 11.70
CA VAL A 35 -13.28 -6.87 12.53
C VAL A 35 -12.76 -8.24 12.05
N ARG A 36 -13.60 -9.04 11.39
CA ARG A 36 -13.23 -10.40 10.97
C ARG A 36 -12.54 -10.47 9.60
N VAL A 37 -12.70 -9.42 8.78
CA VAL A 37 -12.22 -9.38 7.39
C VAL A 37 -10.86 -8.69 7.24
N TYR A 38 -10.46 -7.83 8.19
CA TYR A 38 -9.21 -7.08 8.07
C TYR A 38 -8.26 -7.34 9.24
N PRO A 39 -7.05 -7.87 9.00
CA PRO A 39 -6.05 -8.04 10.04
C PRO A 39 -5.59 -6.65 10.54
N LYS A 40 -6.12 -6.21 11.70
CA LYS A 40 -5.65 -5.23 12.72
C LYS A 40 -4.78 -4.00 12.35
N THR A 41 -4.49 -3.72 11.09
CA THR A 41 -3.52 -2.72 10.64
C THR A 41 -4.16 -1.53 9.92
N VAL A 42 -5.40 -1.68 9.44
CA VAL A 42 -6.05 -0.71 8.54
C VAL A 42 -6.99 0.29 9.24
N PHE A 43 -7.34 0.09 10.53
CA PHE A 43 -8.40 0.87 11.20
C PHE A 43 -7.97 1.80 12.33
N ALA A 44 -6.67 2.04 12.53
CA ALA A 44 -6.30 3.34 13.08
C ALA A 44 -6.37 4.31 11.89
N LEU A 45 -7.52 4.97 11.68
CA LEU A 45 -7.51 6.22 10.91
C LEU A 45 -6.34 7.04 11.45
N PRO A 46 -5.37 7.46 10.63
CA PRO A 46 -4.22 8.17 11.15
C PRO A 46 -4.72 9.44 11.84
N THR A 47 -4.53 9.51 13.15
CA THR A 47 -5.06 10.60 14.01
C THR A 47 -3.97 11.59 14.40
N SER A 48 -2.72 11.21 14.16
CA SER A 48 -1.53 11.96 14.47
C SER A 48 -0.58 11.98 13.28
N LEU A 49 0.30 12.97 13.24
CA LEU A 49 1.40 13.04 12.28
C LEU A 49 2.24 11.74 12.25
N ALA A 50 2.44 11.12 13.42
CA ALA A 50 3.18 9.87 13.53
C ALA A 50 2.44 8.71 12.85
N ASP A 51 1.11 8.65 12.96
CA ASP A 51 0.30 7.62 12.30
C ASP A 51 0.32 7.77 10.78
N HIS A 52 0.21 9.01 10.26
CA HIS A 52 0.31 9.26 8.83
C HIS A 52 1.70 8.85 8.29
N ARG A 53 2.77 9.15 9.03
CA ARG A 53 4.13 8.71 8.67
C ARG A 53 4.24 7.18 8.66
N ALA A 54 3.76 6.51 9.70
CA ALA A 54 3.79 5.05 9.77
C ALA A 54 2.99 4.39 8.63
N LEU A 55 1.84 4.97 8.26
CA LEU A 55 1.06 4.51 7.13
C LEU A 55 1.79 4.76 5.80
N ALA A 56 2.40 5.93 5.63
CA ALA A 56 3.16 6.24 4.43
C ALA A 56 4.39 5.31 4.28
N ASP A 57 5.12 5.03 5.35
CA ASP A 57 6.22 4.05 5.35
C ASP A 57 5.74 2.63 5.01
N TYR A 58 4.60 2.22 5.58
CA TYR A 58 3.98 0.93 5.24
C TYR A 58 3.64 0.86 3.74
N LEU A 59 2.96 1.89 3.21
CA LEU A 59 2.61 1.99 1.79
C LEU A 59 3.86 2.00 0.91
N TRP A 60 4.93 2.68 1.32
CA TRP A 60 6.20 2.74 0.61
C TRP A 60 6.84 1.36 0.50
N VAL A 61 6.99 0.65 1.63
CA VAL A 61 7.55 -0.72 1.67
C VAL A 61 6.71 -1.70 0.85
N HIS A 62 5.41 -1.47 0.73
CA HIS A 62 4.48 -2.33 -0.03
C HIS A 62 4.31 -1.89 -1.49
N GLY A 63 5.21 -1.05 -2.02
CA GLY A 63 5.24 -0.65 -3.43
C GLY A 63 4.20 0.40 -3.83
N SER A 64 3.34 0.83 -2.90
CA SER A 64 2.32 1.86 -3.11
C SER A 64 2.91 3.27 -2.94
N ARG A 65 4.02 3.56 -3.64
CA ARG A 65 4.84 4.77 -3.48
C ARG A 65 4.05 6.08 -3.68
N GLU A 66 3.16 6.12 -4.67
CA GLU A 66 2.32 7.29 -4.91
C GLU A 66 1.25 7.48 -3.83
N ALA A 67 0.76 6.39 -3.23
CA ALA A 67 -0.15 6.48 -2.08
C ALA A 67 0.61 6.97 -0.84
N ALA A 68 1.84 6.49 -0.62
CA ALA A 68 2.71 6.95 0.46
C ALA A 68 2.98 8.46 0.39
N LYS A 69 3.34 8.97 -0.80
CA LYS A 69 3.55 10.41 -1.01
C LYS A 69 2.28 11.23 -0.76
N ARG A 70 1.13 10.75 -1.25
CA ARG A 70 -0.16 11.41 -1.01
C ARG A 70 -0.49 11.45 0.48
N GLU A 71 -0.24 10.37 1.20
CA GLU A 71 -0.49 10.29 2.65
C GLU A 71 0.33 11.32 3.43
N LEU A 72 1.61 11.51 3.07
CA LEU A 72 2.40 12.59 3.66
C LEU A 72 1.99 13.99 3.21
N GLY A 73 1.49 14.14 1.99
CA GLY A 73 0.86 15.39 1.55
C GLY A 73 -0.31 15.77 2.46
N ILE A 74 -1.19 14.81 2.75
CA ILE A 74 -2.31 14.97 3.71
C ILE A 74 -1.77 15.35 5.09
N ALA A 75 -0.75 14.65 5.57
CA ALA A 75 -0.14 14.95 6.87
C ALA A 75 0.47 16.37 6.92
N GLN A 76 1.11 16.82 5.85
CA GLN A 76 1.67 18.17 5.77
C GLN A 76 0.58 19.25 5.76
N GLU A 77 -0.55 19.00 5.12
CA GLU A 77 -1.73 19.89 5.13
C GLU A 77 -2.39 19.95 6.51
N LEU A 78 -2.49 18.82 7.22
CA LEU A 78 -3.09 18.73 8.55
C LEU A 78 -2.19 19.29 9.66
N TYR A 79 -0.86 19.23 9.48
CA TYR A 79 0.12 19.66 10.46
C TYR A 79 1.14 20.65 9.85
N PRO A 80 0.72 21.86 9.42
CA PRO A 80 1.58 22.80 8.70
C PRO A 80 2.75 23.35 9.52
N ASP A 81 2.60 23.42 10.85
CA ASP A 81 3.65 23.88 11.77
C ASP A 81 4.65 22.77 12.14
N SER A 82 4.38 21.52 11.74
CA SER A 82 5.31 20.43 11.99
C SER A 82 6.47 20.51 11.01
N ALA A 83 7.69 20.60 11.55
CA ALA A 83 8.89 20.68 10.75
C ALA A 83 9.00 19.46 9.83
N ASP A 84 8.92 19.75 8.52
CA ASP A 84 9.33 18.92 7.39
C ASP A 84 8.81 17.47 7.40
N VAL A 85 7.49 17.33 7.22
CA VAL A 85 6.85 16.01 7.11
C VAL A 85 7.43 15.21 5.93
N LEU A 86 7.71 15.90 4.82
CA LEU A 86 8.25 15.31 3.60
C LEU A 86 9.78 15.20 3.61
N GLY A 87 10.53 16.23 4.01
CA GLY A 87 12.00 16.24 3.92
C GLY A 87 12.73 15.45 5.01
N THR A 88 12.03 14.95 6.02
CA THR A 88 12.58 13.93 6.95
C THR A 88 12.65 12.53 6.36
N THR A 89 12.07 12.31 5.17
CA THR A 89 11.97 10.97 4.60
C THR A 89 13.14 10.63 3.69
N THR A 90 13.80 9.50 3.96
CA THR A 90 14.97 9.01 3.20
C THR A 90 14.63 8.51 1.80
N TRP A 91 13.35 8.52 1.44
CA TRP A 91 12.78 7.95 0.23
C TRP A 91 13.24 8.65 -1.04
N GLU A 92 13.62 9.94 -0.97
CA GLU A 92 14.12 10.67 -2.13
C GLU A 92 15.52 10.22 -2.54
N GLN A 93 16.30 9.70 -1.59
CA GLN A 93 17.64 9.14 -1.87
C GLN A 93 17.57 7.69 -2.36
N GLU A 94 16.47 6.98 -2.10
CA GLU A 94 16.23 5.59 -2.48
C GLU A 94 16.26 5.36 -4.00
N PRO A 95 15.58 6.17 -4.85
CA PRO A 95 15.67 6.06 -6.30
C PRO A 95 17.10 6.17 -6.81
N ALA A 96 17.85 7.18 -6.34
CA ALA A 96 19.23 7.41 -6.75
C ALA A 96 20.15 6.24 -6.37
N ARG A 97 20.06 5.74 -5.13
CA ARG A 97 20.81 4.54 -4.71
C ARG A 97 20.41 3.30 -5.50
N THR A 98 19.12 3.17 -5.80
CA THR A 98 18.61 2.06 -6.63
C THR A 98 19.15 2.14 -8.07
N ASP A 99 19.27 3.34 -8.65
CA ASP A 99 19.85 3.54 -10.00
C ASP A 99 21.32 3.11 -10.03
N GLU A 100 22.09 3.53 -9.02
CA GLU A 100 23.49 3.14 -8.89
C GLU A 100 23.64 1.62 -8.78
N LEU A 101 22.81 0.97 -7.97
CA LEU A 101 22.80 -0.49 -7.84
C LEU A 101 22.41 -1.17 -9.16
N ILE A 102 21.39 -0.67 -9.87
CA ILE A 102 20.99 -1.23 -11.17
C ILE A 102 22.13 -1.11 -12.17
N ALA A 103 22.81 0.04 -12.23
CA ALA A 103 23.96 0.23 -13.11
C ALA A 103 25.10 -0.75 -12.79
N TYR A 104 25.39 -0.93 -11.50
CA TYR A 104 26.39 -1.89 -11.03
C TYR A 104 26.04 -3.33 -11.43
N TRP A 105 24.82 -3.79 -11.18
CA TRP A 105 24.40 -5.15 -11.53
C TRP A 105 24.27 -5.37 -13.03
N LYS A 106 23.89 -4.35 -13.81
CA LYS A 106 23.94 -4.41 -15.28
C LYS A 106 25.37 -4.58 -15.78
N HIS A 107 26.33 -3.87 -15.21
CA HIS A 107 27.74 -4.05 -15.55
C HIS A 107 28.24 -5.48 -15.23
N ILE A 108 27.82 -6.05 -14.10
CA ILE A 108 28.12 -7.44 -13.78
C ILE A 108 27.47 -8.39 -14.79
N ALA A 109 26.20 -8.21 -15.13
CA ALA A 109 25.50 -9.06 -16.10
C ALA A 109 26.15 -9.02 -17.49
N VAL A 110 26.68 -7.86 -17.91
CA VAL A 110 27.42 -7.73 -19.19
C VAL A 110 28.78 -8.43 -19.12
N SER A 111 29.52 -8.27 -18.02
CA SER A 111 30.86 -8.86 -17.87
C SER A 111 30.84 -10.36 -17.54
N ARG A 112 29.75 -10.85 -16.94
CA ARG A 112 29.52 -12.24 -16.57
C ARG A 112 28.07 -12.65 -16.91
N PRO A 113 27.79 -12.95 -18.18
CA PRO A 113 26.42 -13.26 -18.64
C PRO A 113 25.84 -14.55 -18.04
N ASP A 114 26.68 -15.43 -17.50
CA ASP A 114 26.35 -16.69 -16.84
C ASP A 114 26.16 -16.54 -15.32
N TYR A 115 26.43 -15.34 -14.76
CA TYR A 115 26.28 -15.10 -13.34
C TYR A 115 24.81 -14.81 -12.98
N ARG A 116 24.08 -15.89 -12.71
CA ARG A 116 22.66 -15.93 -12.30
C ARG A 116 22.27 -14.83 -11.30
N ASP A 117 23.07 -14.63 -10.25
CA ASP A 117 22.71 -13.71 -9.17
C ASP A 117 22.66 -12.25 -9.63
N ALA A 118 23.40 -11.85 -10.67
CA ALA A 118 23.24 -10.51 -11.24
C ALA A 118 21.82 -10.27 -11.76
N TYR A 119 21.24 -11.27 -12.42
CA TYR A 119 19.87 -11.21 -12.92
C TYR A 119 18.84 -11.26 -11.79
N VAL A 120 19.10 -12.00 -10.70
CA VAL A 120 18.24 -11.99 -9.50
C VAL A 120 18.20 -10.62 -8.85
N GLN A 121 19.37 -9.98 -8.72
CA GLN A 121 19.47 -8.65 -8.14
C GLN A 121 18.80 -7.59 -9.03
N LEU A 122 18.97 -7.69 -10.35
CA LEU A 122 18.25 -6.83 -11.30
C LEU A 122 16.74 -7.04 -11.25
N ALA A 123 16.27 -8.28 -11.09
CA ALA A 123 14.85 -8.58 -10.94
C ALA A 123 14.29 -7.95 -9.65
N ALA A 124 14.97 -8.11 -8.52
CA ALA A 124 14.58 -7.53 -7.24
C ALA A 124 14.56 -5.99 -7.26
N LEU A 125 15.60 -5.36 -7.83
CA LEU A 125 15.69 -3.91 -7.95
C LEU A 125 14.61 -3.35 -8.90
N SER A 126 14.36 -4.01 -10.04
CA SER A 126 13.29 -3.62 -10.97
C SER A 126 11.91 -3.78 -10.31
N TYR A 127 11.71 -4.86 -9.55
CA TYR A 127 10.48 -5.05 -8.78
C TYR A 127 10.27 -3.95 -7.74
N SER A 128 11.32 -3.55 -7.01
CA SER A 128 11.25 -2.46 -6.03
C SER A 128 10.80 -1.13 -6.65
N ARG A 129 11.12 -0.91 -7.94
CA ARG A 129 10.70 0.26 -8.72
C ARG A 129 9.29 0.17 -9.29
N GLY A 130 8.62 -0.96 -9.14
CA GLY A 130 7.35 -1.24 -9.81
C GLY A 130 7.50 -1.55 -11.30
N GLU A 131 8.72 -1.76 -11.80
CA GLU A 131 9.00 -2.12 -13.19
C GLU A 131 8.78 -3.64 -13.39
N LEU A 132 7.53 -4.08 -13.23
CA LEU A 132 7.19 -5.51 -13.17
C LEU A 132 7.57 -6.29 -14.44
N ALA A 133 7.48 -5.66 -15.62
CA ALA A 133 7.88 -6.29 -16.88
C ALA A 133 9.40 -6.55 -16.95
N ALA A 134 10.21 -5.57 -16.52
CA ALA A 134 11.67 -5.72 -16.46
C ALA A 134 12.06 -6.75 -15.39
N ALA A 135 11.42 -6.70 -14.22
CA ALA A 135 11.62 -7.67 -13.15
C ALA A 135 11.40 -9.11 -13.63
N LYS A 136 10.29 -9.35 -14.34
CA LYS A 136 9.98 -10.65 -14.93
C LYS A 136 11.03 -11.10 -15.96
N SER A 137 11.44 -10.20 -16.87
CA SER A 137 12.44 -10.54 -17.89
C SER A 137 13.78 -10.94 -17.27
N TYR A 138 14.23 -10.25 -16.21
CA TYR A 138 15.47 -10.61 -15.53
C TYR A 138 15.35 -11.92 -14.77
N LEU A 139 14.19 -12.19 -14.20
CA LEU A 139 13.93 -13.44 -13.49
C LEU A 139 13.90 -14.63 -14.47
N ASP A 140 13.28 -14.47 -15.64
CA ASP A 140 13.32 -15.48 -16.70
C ASP A 140 14.77 -15.78 -17.13
N MET A 141 15.63 -14.76 -17.28
CA MET A 141 17.06 -14.95 -17.55
C MET A 141 17.75 -15.75 -16.42
N ALA A 142 17.52 -15.38 -15.15
CA ALA A 142 18.08 -16.11 -14.02
C ALA A 142 17.63 -17.59 -14.00
N ARG A 143 16.37 -17.86 -14.35
CA ARG A 143 15.84 -19.23 -14.46
C ARG A 143 16.48 -20.02 -15.58
N THR A 144 16.79 -19.40 -16.72
CA THR A 144 17.52 -20.10 -17.80
C THR A 144 18.91 -20.56 -17.36
N LEU A 145 19.55 -19.81 -16.45
CA LEU A 145 20.89 -20.11 -15.93
C LEU A 145 20.86 -21.15 -14.80
N ASP A 146 19.81 -21.12 -13.96
CA ASP A 146 19.64 -22.08 -12.87
C ASP A 146 18.16 -22.46 -12.70
N PRO A 147 17.70 -23.51 -13.43
CA PRO A 147 16.31 -23.97 -13.38
C PRO A 147 15.86 -24.55 -12.03
N ASN A 148 16.80 -24.91 -11.14
CA ASN A 148 16.51 -25.60 -9.87
C ASN A 148 16.78 -24.73 -8.64
N GLY A 149 17.11 -23.45 -8.81
CA GLY A 149 17.44 -22.55 -7.71
C GLY A 149 16.21 -22.14 -6.90
N GLY A 150 16.04 -22.72 -5.71
CA GLY A 150 14.90 -22.47 -4.81
C GLY A 150 14.73 -21.02 -4.33
N SER A 151 15.69 -20.12 -4.55
CA SER A 151 15.54 -18.68 -4.29
C SER A 151 14.79 -17.91 -5.38
N LEU A 152 14.64 -18.47 -6.59
CA LEU A 152 13.87 -17.84 -7.68
C LEU A 152 12.38 -18.02 -7.49
N THR A 153 11.94 -19.19 -7.04
CA THR A 153 10.52 -19.55 -6.91
C THR A 153 9.78 -18.62 -5.93
N THR A 154 10.42 -18.22 -4.83
CA THR A 154 9.82 -17.29 -3.87
C THR A 154 9.63 -15.90 -4.44
N LEU A 155 10.61 -15.38 -5.20
CA LEU A 155 10.51 -14.08 -5.85
C LEU A 155 9.49 -14.09 -6.99
N GLU A 156 9.40 -15.18 -7.75
CA GLU A 156 8.42 -15.41 -8.81
C GLU A 156 6.99 -15.40 -8.29
N GLU A 157 6.72 -16.14 -7.23
CA GLU A 157 5.40 -16.19 -6.58
C GLU A 157 4.98 -14.79 -6.12
N PHE A 158 5.93 -14.01 -5.59
CA PHE A 158 5.67 -12.65 -5.13
C PHE A 158 5.32 -11.71 -6.27
N ILE A 159 6.10 -11.72 -7.36
CA ILE A 159 5.86 -10.89 -8.55
C ILE A 159 4.56 -11.31 -9.24
N ALA A 160 4.30 -12.61 -9.38
CA ALA A 160 3.10 -13.14 -10.03
C ALA A 160 1.81 -12.76 -9.27
N LYS A 161 1.86 -12.68 -7.94
CA LYS A 161 0.72 -12.26 -7.12
C LYS A 161 0.36 -10.79 -7.31
N GLN A 162 1.31 -9.93 -7.63
CA GLN A 162 1.09 -8.49 -7.84
C GLN A 162 0.64 -8.14 -9.27
N LEU A 163 0.72 -9.08 -10.20
CA LEU A 163 0.31 -8.94 -11.61
C LEU A 163 -1.13 -9.44 -11.87
N LYS A 164 -1.81 -10.00 -10.87
CA LYS A 164 -3.20 -10.50 -10.94
C LYS A 164 -4.15 -9.56 -10.22
#